data_AF-A0A2J6PW33-F1
#
_entry.id   AF-A0A2J6PW33-F1
#
_cell.length_a   1.000
_cell.length_b   1.000
_cell.length_c   1.000
_cell.angle_alpha   90.00
_cell.angle_beta   90.00
_cell.angle_gamma   90.00
#
_symmetry.space_group_name_H-M   'P 1'
#
loop_
_entity.id
_entity.type
_entity.pdbx_description
1 polymer ?
#
loop_
_entity_poly.entity_id
_entity_poly.type
_entity_poly.pdbx_seq_one_letter_code
_entity_poly.pdbx_strand_id
1 'polypeptide(L)'
;MYGDLSSTFSSKKHAETAEDLDTNIYDYDAVYDSLKPKKKVTQEDLERKPKYMSNLLAAAAVRKRDATIAEEKKLAREREAEGEEYADKEKFVTSAYKKQQEENRRLEAEEKLREEQEAKKSKGTGMASFYKNMLEKGEQKHSEVIKAVEERIKNGPIEEDEEEKKKTEADLAREINEQAGGAIAINDEGQVVDKRQLLKGGLNIAAKPKGAPASTTSRGGSSMSDRNRGSGFVGAGGGKQAMRERQSRMMEAQLEQATKRALEEEEEERQKIERASKSRKTEGDIMSAKERYLARKREADEAKKR
;
A
#
# COMPACT_ATOMS: atom_id res chain seq x y z
N MET A 1 53.31 39.67 -16.39
CA MET A 1 52.62 39.32 -17.65
C MET A 1 51.31 40.07 -17.68
N TYR A 2 51.23 41.16 -18.45
CA TYR A 2 49.97 41.87 -18.64
C TYR A 2 49.23 41.17 -19.78
N GLY A 3 48.09 40.54 -19.49
CA GLY A 3 47.21 39.96 -20.49
C GLY A 3 46.65 41.04 -21.42
N ASP A 4 46.16 40.64 -22.60
CA ASP A 4 45.67 41.54 -23.64
C ASP A 4 44.53 42.43 -23.14
N LEU A 5 44.87 43.67 -22.74
CA LEU A 5 43.96 44.65 -22.16
C LEU A 5 42.82 45.03 -23.11
N SER A 6 43.04 44.96 -24.42
CA SER A 6 42.04 45.31 -25.43
C SER A 6 40.86 44.33 -25.41
N SER A 7 41.15 43.03 -25.26
CA SER A 7 40.15 41.96 -25.15
C SER A 7 39.33 42.07 -23.86
N THR A 8 39.95 42.52 -22.76
CA THR A 8 39.26 42.71 -21.48
C THR A 8 38.32 43.91 -21.51
N PHE A 9 38.66 44.96 -22.26
CA PHE A 9 37.82 46.14 -22.40
C PHE A 9 36.60 45.87 -23.29
N SER A 10 36.80 45.17 -24.42
CA SER A 10 35.69 44.78 -25.30
C SER A 10 34.73 43.83 -24.59
N SER A 11 35.23 42.81 -23.89
CA SER A 11 34.39 41.88 -23.12
C SER A 11 33.59 42.57 -22.02
N LYS A 12 34.18 43.50 -21.26
CA LYS A 12 33.44 44.31 -20.28
C LYS A 12 32.34 45.14 -20.92
N LYS A 13 32.64 45.85 -22.01
CA LYS A 13 31.63 46.62 -22.74
C LYS A 13 30.49 45.73 -23.22
N HIS A 14 30.79 44.52 -23.72
CA HIS A 14 29.77 43.56 -24.12
C HIS A 14 28.94 43.06 -22.93
N ALA A 15 29.57 42.78 -21.78
CA ALA A 15 28.87 42.39 -20.55
C ALA A 15 27.93 43.51 -20.05
N GLU A 16 28.42 44.75 -19.93
CA GLU A 16 27.62 45.91 -19.54
C GLU A 16 26.43 46.11 -20.48
N THR A 17 26.65 46.06 -21.79
CA THR A 17 25.55 46.16 -22.76
C THR A 17 24.54 45.02 -22.65
N ALA A 18 24.97 43.84 -22.20
CA ALA A 18 24.09 42.69 -22.07
C ALA A 18 23.26 42.75 -20.77
N GLU A 19 23.86 43.23 -19.68
CA GLU A 19 23.17 43.53 -18.41
C GLU A 19 22.15 44.67 -18.56
N ASP A 20 22.46 45.71 -19.36
CA ASP A 20 21.53 46.81 -19.66
C ASP A 20 20.31 46.35 -20.47
N LEU A 21 20.47 45.34 -21.32
CA LEU A 21 19.40 44.78 -22.15
C LEU A 21 18.52 43.79 -21.38
N ASP A 22 19.12 42.97 -20.54
CA ASP A 22 18.43 41.99 -19.71
C ASP A 22 19.15 41.80 -18.36
N THR A 23 18.50 42.25 -17.29
CA THR A 23 19.00 42.09 -15.92
C THR A 23 19.07 40.63 -15.47
N ASN A 24 18.31 39.74 -16.11
CA ASN A 24 18.24 38.32 -15.80
C ASN A 24 19.20 37.45 -16.63
N ILE A 25 20.08 38.06 -17.44
CA ILE A 25 20.93 37.34 -18.39
C ILE A 25 21.86 36.29 -17.75
N TYR A 26 22.23 36.48 -16.49
CA TYR A 26 23.10 35.58 -15.73
C TYR A 26 22.34 34.69 -14.71
N ASP A 27 21.02 34.76 -14.65
CA ASP A 27 20.18 34.07 -13.64
C ASP A 27 19.88 32.60 -14.03
N TYR A 28 20.91 31.80 -14.26
CA TYR A 28 20.80 30.45 -14.82
C TYR A 28 20.21 29.41 -13.85
N ASP A 29 20.71 29.37 -12.61
CA ASP A 29 20.27 28.41 -11.58
C ASP A 29 18.78 28.50 -11.31
N ALA A 30 18.33 29.70 -11.47
CA ALA A 30 17.08 30.22 -11.05
C ALA A 30 16.03 29.83 -12.13
N VAL A 31 16.34 30.05 -13.42
CA VAL A 31 15.57 29.44 -14.54
C VAL A 31 15.59 27.91 -14.42
N TYR A 32 16.73 27.31 -14.10
CA TYR A 32 16.85 25.86 -13.93
C TYR A 32 15.94 25.32 -12.82
N ASP A 33 15.80 26.03 -11.70
CA ASP A 33 14.91 25.66 -10.60
C ASP A 33 13.44 25.71 -11.00
N SER A 34 13.06 26.65 -11.88
CA SER A 34 11.71 26.69 -12.44
C SER A 34 11.40 25.55 -13.42
N LEU A 35 12.42 24.96 -14.05
CA LEU A 35 12.28 23.77 -14.90
C LEU A 35 12.06 22.50 -14.08
N LYS A 36 12.38 22.50 -12.78
CA LYS A 36 12.20 21.33 -11.92
C LYS A 36 10.70 21.06 -11.73
N PRO A 37 10.25 19.79 -11.82
CA PRO A 37 8.86 19.45 -11.61
C PRO A 37 8.45 19.74 -10.16
N LYS A 38 7.69 20.83 -9.95
CA LYS A 38 7.11 21.14 -8.64
C LYS A 38 6.09 20.08 -8.26
N LYS A 39 6.29 19.44 -7.10
CA LYS A 39 5.30 18.49 -6.56
C LYS A 39 4.08 19.29 -6.10
N LYS A 40 3.02 19.29 -6.90
CA LYS A 40 1.71 19.82 -6.47
C LYS A 40 1.21 18.93 -5.34
N VAL A 41 1.19 19.44 -4.11
CA VAL A 41 0.58 18.75 -2.97
C VAL A 41 -0.92 18.72 -3.24
N THR A 42 -1.45 17.54 -3.53
CA THR A 42 -2.89 17.40 -3.77
C THR A 42 -3.62 17.31 -2.44
N GLN A 43 -4.92 17.63 -2.42
CA GLN A 43 -5.74 17.46 -1.21
C GLN A 43 -5.72 16.01 -0.71
N GLU A 44 -5.56 15.04 -1.61
CA GLU A 44 -5.39 13.62 -1.28
C GLU A 44 -4.10 13.34 -0.50
N ASP A 45 -3.01 14.06 -0.82
CA ASP A 45 -1.74 13.97 -0.10
C ASP A 45 -1.84 14.58 1.31
N LEU A 46 -2.66 15.62 1.47
CA LEU A 46 -2.94 16.26 2.77
C LEU A 46 -3.75 15.34 3.69
N GLU A 47 -4.72 14.61 3.13
CA GLU A 47 -5.59 13.71 3.89
C GLU A 47 -4.90 12.40 4.32
N ARG A 48 -3.67 12.13 3.89
CA ARG A 48 -2.86 10.95 4.25
C ARG A 48 -3.63 9.62 4.16
N LYS A 49 -4.60 9.50 3.26
CA LYS A 49 -5.36 8.27 3.06
C LYS A 49 -4.53 7.26 2.29
N PRO A 50 -4.65 5.95 2.59
CA PRO A 50 -3.97 4.92 1.83
C PRO A 50 -4.49 4.89 0.38
N LYS A 51 -3.56 5.06 -0.57
CA LYS A 51 -3.82 5.22 -2.02
C LYS A 51 -4.71 4.15 -2.67
N TYR A 52 -4.74 2.95 -2.10
CA TYR A 52 -5.42 1.79 -2.71
C TYR A 52 -6.53 1.16 -1.85
N MET A 53 -6.71 1.60 -0.60
CA MET A 53 -7.65 0.94 0.31
C MET A 53 -9.10 1.12 -0.13
N SER A 54 -9.46 2.32 -0.60
CA SER A 54 -10.80 2.61 -1.12
C SER A 54 -11.18 1.65 -2.25
N ASN A 55 -10.27 1.46 -3.21
CA ASN A 55 -10.47 0.58 -4.36
C ASN A 55 -10.57 -0.89 -3.92
N LEU A 56 -9.78 -1.31 -2.94
CA LEU A 56 -9.86 -2.67 -2.40
C LEU A 56 -11.19 -2.92 -1.70
N LEU A 57 -11.66 -1.97 -0.89
CA LEU A 57 -12.96 -2.04 -0.21
C LEU A 57 -14.12 -2.05 -1.22
N ALA A 58 -14.05 -1.20 -2.24
CA ALA A 58 -15.02 -1.17 -3.33
C ALA A 58 -15.07 -2.52 -4.08
N ALA A 59 -13.90 -3.07 -4.44
CA ALA A 59 -13.81 -4.37 -5.11
C ALA A 59 -14.34 -5.52 -4.22
N ALA A 60 -14.06 -5.49 -2.92
CA ALA A 60 -14.61 -6.46 -1.98
C ALA A 60 -16.14 -6.35 -1.87
N ALA A 61 -16.69 -5.14 -1.89
CA ALA A 61 -18.14 -4.92 -1.88
C ALA A 61 -18.79 -5.45 -3.17
N VAL A 62 -18.19 -5.22 -4.34
CA VAL A 62 -18.66 -5.77 -5.62
C VAL A 62 -18.69 -7.30 -5.57
N ARG A 63 -17.59 -7.95 -5.16
CA ARG A 63 -17.55 -9.43 -5.05
C ARG A 63 -18.59 -10.01 -4.12
N LYS A 64 -18.89 -9.33 -3.00
CA LYS A 64 -19.94 -9.78 -2.07
C LYS A 64 -21.32 -9.74 -2.74
N ARG A 65 -21.61 -8.68 -3.51
CA ARG A 65 -22.85 -8.57 -4.28
C ARG A 65 -22.94 -9.65 -5.35
N ASP A 66 -21.86 -9.87 -6.10
CA ASP A 66 -21.81 -10.90 -7.14
C ASP A 66 -22.02 -12.30 -6.54
N ALA A 67 -21.44 -12.57 -5.37
CA ALA A 67 -21.63 -13.82 -4.64
C ALA A 67 -23.11 -14.02 -4.26
N THR A 68 -23.77 -13.00 -3.71
CA THR A 68 -25.21 -13.09 -3.37
C THR A 68 -26.08 -13.31 -4.60
N ILE A 69 -25.77 -12.64 -5.73
CA ILE A 69 -26.51 -12.82 -7.00
C ILE A 69 -26.29 -14.24 -7.54
N ALA A 70 -25.07 -14.77 -7.43
CA ALA A 70 -24.75 -16.13 -7.88
C ALA A 70 -25.48 -17.19 -7.05
N GLU A 71 -25.53 -17.03 -5.73
CA GLU A 71 -26.29 -17.91 -4.83
C GLU A 71 -27.79 -17.87 -5.14
N GLU A 72 -28.36 -16.68 -5.38
CA GLU A 72 -29.77 -16.53 -5.77
C GLU A 72 -30.09 -17.20 -7.11
N LYS A 73 -29.23 -17.01 -8.12
CA LYS A 73 -29.37 -17.67 -9.44
C LYS A 73 -29.23 -19.18 -9.31
N LYS A 74 -28.34 -19.67 -8.43
CA LYS A 74 -28.18 -21.10 -8.15
C LYS A 74 -29.45 -21.66 -7.52
N LEU A 75 -29.99 -21.00 -6.50
CA LEU A 75 -31.20 -21.40 -5.80
C LEU A 75 -32.44 -21.36 -6.71
N ALA A 76 -32.52 -20.38 -7.61
CA ALA A 76 -33.57 -20.32 -8.63
C ALA A 76 -33.49 -21.53 -9.58
N ARG A 77 -32.27 -21.88 -10.05
CA ARG A 77 -32.04 -23.05 -10.90
C ARG A 77 -32.37 -24.37 -10.20
N GLU A 78 -32.00 -24.51 -8.92
CA GLU A 78 -32.36 -25.68 -8.10
C GLU A 78 -33.88 -25.81 -7.98
N ARG A 79 -34.60 -24.71 -7.73
CA ARG A 79 -36.08 -24.72 -7.68
C ARG A 79 -36.75 -25.00 -9.02
N GLU A 80 -36.16 -24.58 -10.13
CA GLU A 80 -36.67 -24.92 -11.46
C GLU A 80 -36.49 -26.42 -11.73
N ALA A 81 -35.37 -27.00 -11.32
CA ALA A 81 -35.11 -28.44 -11.44
C ALA A 81 -36.02 -29.28 -10.54
N GLU A 82 -36.29 -28.83 -9.30
CA GLU A 82 -37.25 -29.45 -8.37
C GLU A 82 -38.71 -29.11 -8.70
N GLY A 83 -38.92 -28.16 -9.63
CA GLY A 83 -40.22 -27.56 -9.92
C GLY A 83 -41.24 -28.52 -10.51
N GLU A 84 -40.81 -29.61 -11.13
CA GLU A 84 -41.70 -30.68 -11.62
C GLU A 84 -42.30 -31.50 -10.46
N GLU A 85 -41.58 -31.66 -9.36
CA GLU A 85 -42.02 -32.45 -8.19
C GLU A 85 -42.89 -31.62 -7.21
N TYR A 86 -42.79 -30.28 -7.29
CA TYR A 86 -43.49 -29.34 -6.41
C TYR A 86 -44.43 -28.38 -7.15
N ALA A 87 -44.80 -28.69 -8.41
CA ALA A 87 -45.67 -27.86 -9.24
C ALA A 87 -47.05 -27.59 -8.61
N ASP A 88 -47.59 -28.59 -7.91
CA ASP A 88 -48.92 -28.53 -7.29
C ASP A 88 -48.92 -27.80 -5.93
N LYS A 89 -47.75 -27.39 -5.42
CA LYS A 89 -47.62 -26.72 -4.11
C LYS A 89 -47.42 -25.21 -4.27
N GLU A 90 -48.02 -24.46 -3.36
CA GLU A 90 -47.94 -23.00 -3.37
C GLU A 90 -46.52 -22.49 -3.06
N LYS A 91 -46.04 -21.50 -3.83
CA LYS A 91 -44.71 -20.90 -3.68
C LYS A 91 -44.78 -19.69 -2.75
N PHE A 92 -44.25 -19.81 -1.54
CA PHE A 92 -44.19 -18.71 -0.58
C PHE A 92 -42.82 -18.01 -0.61
N VAL A 93 -42.84 -16.70 -0.81
CA VAL A 93 -41.65 -15.85 -0.79
C VAL A 93 -41.76 -14.85 0.34
N THR A 94 -40.76 -14.80 1.22
CA THR A 94 -40.73 -13.87 2.35
C THR A 94 -40.59 -12.42 1.88
N SER A 95 -41.12 -11.46 2.64
CA SER A 95 -41.04 -10.03 2.31
C SER A 95 -39.60 -9.52 2.24
N ALA A 96 -38.69 -10.09 3.04
CA ALA A 96 -37.26 -9.77 3.00
C ALA A 96 -36.61 -10.21 1.67
N TYR A 97 -36.93 -11.41 1.18
CA TYR A 97 -36.39 -11.91 -0.08
C TYR A 97 -36.91 -11.12 -1.28
N LYS A 98 -38.18 -10.69 -1.27
CA LYS A 98 -38.72 -9.81 -2.31
C LYS A 98 -37.96 -8.48 -2.37
N LYS A 99 -37.68 -7.87 -1.21
CA LYS A 99 -36.89 -6.63 -1.13
C LYS A 99 -35.46 -6.83 -1.63
N GLN A 100 -34.80 -7.92 -1.23
CA GLN A 100 -33.46 -8.26 -1.70
C GLN A 100 -33.42 -8.43 -3.23
N GLN A 101 -34.42 -9.11 -3.81
CA GLN A 101 -34.52 -9.29 -5.26
C GLN A 101 -34.76 -7.95 -6.00
N GLU A 102 -35.56 -7.05 -5.44
CA GLU A 102 -35.79 -5.71 -6.00
C GLU A 102 -34.53 -4.83 -5.92
N GLU A 103 -33.81 -4.86 -4.80
CA GLU A 103 -32.54 -4.15 -4.63
C GLU A 103 -31.48 -4.65 -5.62
N ASN A 104 -31.33 -5.97 -5.76
CA ASN A 104 -30.41 -6.57 -6.73
C ASN A 104 -30.78 -6.18 -8.17
N ARG A 105 -32.06 -6.24 -8.54
CA ARG A 105 -32.53 -5.82 -9.87
C ARG A 105 -32.25 -4.34 -10.14
N ARG A 106 -32.43 -3.47 -9.14
CA ARG A 106 -32.13 -2.04 -9.26
C ARG A 106 -30.64 -1.80 -9.48
N LEU A 107 -29.78 -2.48 -8.71
CA LEU A 107 -28.33 -2.39 -8.84
C LEU A 107 -27.83 -2.92 -10.19
N GLU A 108 -28.37 -4.05 -10.66
CA GLU A 108 -28.04 -4.60 -11.99
C GLU A 108 -28.41 -3.62 -13.12
N ALA A 109 -29.56 -2.95 -13.03
CA ALA A 109 -29.97 -1.94 -14.01
C ALA A 109 -29.06 -0.70 -13.99
N GLU A 110 -28.64 -0.24 -12.81
CA GLU A 110 -27.73 0.89 -12.65
C GLU A 110 -26.33 0.57 -13.19
N GLU A 111 -25.78 -0.59 -12.85
CA GLU A 111 -24.50 -1.07 -13.38
C GLU A 111 -24.56 -1.23 -14.91
N LYS A 112 -25.67 -1.77 -15.45
CA LYS A 112 -25.85 -1.92 -16.90
C LYS A 112 -25.90 -0.57 -17.61
N LEU A 113 -26.61 0.42 -17.05
CA LEU A 113 -26.64 1.78 -17.59
C LEU A 113 -25.24 2.42 -17.55
N ARG A 114 -24.49 2.20 -16.46
CA ARG A 114 -23.12 2.67 -16.32
C ARG A 114 -22.21 2.02 -17.34
N GLU A 115 -22.28 0.70 -17.49
CA GLU A 115 -21.51 -0.07 -18.47
C GLU A 115 -21.85 0.39 -19.90
N GLU A 116 -23.12 0.64 -20.22
CA GLU A 116 -23.51 1.18 -21.53
C GLU A 116 -22.94 2.57 -21.79
N GLN A 117 -22.89 3.44 -20.77
CA GLN A 117 -22.26 4.76 -20.87
C GLN A 117 -20.74 4.65 -21.04
N GLU A 118 -20.09 3.78 -20.26
CA GLU A 118 -18.66 3.51 -20.34
C GLU A 118 -18.30 2.86 -21.69
N ALA A 119 -19.10 1.93 -22.19
CA ALA A 119 -18.96 1.33 -23.50
C ALA A 119 -19.14 2.36 -24.62
N LYS A 120 -20.11 3.29 -24.51
CA LYS A 120 -20.25 4.42 -25.45
C LYS A 120 -19.02 5.31 -25.46
N LYS A 121 -18.42 5.59 -24.29
CA LYS A 121 -17.15 6.35 -24.17
C LYS A 121 -15.94 5.53 -24.63
N SER A 122 -15.97 4.21 -24.49
CA SER A 122 -14.86 3.31 -24.82
C SER A 122 -14.84 2.91 -26.30
N LYS A 123 -15.96 3.00 -27.03
CA LYS A 123 -16.10 2.59 -28.44
C LYS A 123 -15.18 3.33 -29.44
N GLY A 124 -14.54 4.43 -29.03
CA GLY A 124 -13.51 5.13 -29.81
C GLY A 124 -12.13 5.24 -29.12
N THR A 125 -11.97 4.66 -27.94
CA THR A 125 -10.84 4.91 -27.03
C THR A 125 -9.91 3.71 -27.03
N GLY A 126 -9.28 3.43 -28.18
CA GLY A 126 -8.24 2.41 -28.29
C GLY A 126 -6.90 2.87 -27.70
N MET A 127 -5.83 2.10 -27.93
CA MET A 127 -4.46 2.48 -27.54
C MET A 127 -4.05 3.87 -28.06
N ALA A 128 -4.56 4.27 -29.23
CA ALA A 128 -4.35 5.62 -29.77
C ALA A 128 -4.84 6.73 -28.84
N SER A 129 -5.97 6.55 -28.15
CA SER A 129 -6.44 7.55 -27.16
C SER A 129 -5.59 7.54 -25.90
N PHE A 130 -5.08 6.39 -25.47
CA PHE A 130 -4.11 6.33 -24.37
C PHE A 130 -2.84 7.12 -24.70
N TYR A 131 -2.25 6.90 -25.89
CA TYR A 131 -1.08 7.64 -26.33
C TYR A 131 -1.37 9.13 -26.50
N LYS A 132 -2.53 9.49 -27.08
CA LYS A 132 -3.00 10.88 -27.16
C LYS A 132 -3.07 11.53 -25.77
N ASN A 133 -3.72 10.89 -24.80
CA ASN A 133 -3.83 11.41 -23.44
C ASN A 133 -2.47 11.49 -22.73
N MET A 134 -1.54 10.58 -23.02
CA MET A 134 -0.17 10.64 -22.49
C MET A 134 0.59 11.84 -23.08
N LEU A 135 0.50 12.05 -24.38
CA LEU A 135 1.12 13.18 -25.08
C LEU A 135 0.50 14.50 -24.61
N GLU A 136 -0.82 14.60 -24.54
CA GLU A 136 -1.53 15.78 -24.01
C GLU A 136 -1.09 16.09 -22.56
N LYS A 137 -0.95 15.08 -21.70
CA LYS A 137 -0.42 15.28 -20.34
C LYS A 137 1.04 15.75 -20.34
N GLY A 138 1.85 15.28 -21.29
CA GLY A 138 3.22 15.73 -21.48
C GLY A 138 3.27 17.19 -21.93
N GLU A 139 2.48 17.55 -22.92
CA GLU A 139 2.33 18.93 -23.43
C GLU A 139 1.80 19.87 -22.36
N GLN A 140 0.80 19.47 -21.57
CA GLN A 140 0.29 20.26 -20.44
C GLN A 140 1.39 20.55 -19.43
N LYS A 141 2.14 19.53 -18.99
CA LYS A 141 3.27 19.72 -18.06
C LYS A 141 4.33 20.65 -18.64
N HIS A 142 4.68 20.45 -19.91
CA HIS A 142 5.65 21.32 -20.59
C HIS A 142 5.15 22.77 -20.68
N SER A 143 3.86 22.96 -20.99
CA SER A 143 3.24 24.29 -21.04
C SER A 143 3.23 24.97 -19.66
N GLU A 144 3.04 24.21 -18.58
CA GLU A 144 3.12 24.73 -17.21
C GLU A 144 4.55 25.15 -16.86
N VAL A 145 5.54 24.36 -17.27
CA VAL A 145 6.97 24.67 -17.08
C VAL A 145 7.37 25.92 -17.85
N ILE A 146 7.00 26.04 -19.14
CA ILE A 146 7.27 27.25 -19.92
C ILE A 146 6.63 28.47 -19.28
N LYS A 147 5.36 28.37 -18.84
CA LYS A 147 4.69 29.47 -18.15
C LYS A 147 5.41 29.87 -16.86
N ALA A 148 5.86 28.90 -16.07
CA ALA A 148 6.62 29.18 -14.86
C ALA A 148 7.96 29.87 -15.15
N VAL A 149 8.65 29.47 -16.23
CA VAL A 149 9.88 30.12 -16.70
C VAL A 149 9.59 31.54 -17.17
N GLU A 150 8.54 31.75 -17.98
CA GLU A 150 8.13 33.08 -18.47
C GLU A 150 7.74 34.03 -17.33
N GLU A 151 6.99 33.54 -16.34
CA GLU A 151 6.62 34.30 -15.14
C GLU A 151 7.87 34.68 -14.35
N ARG A 152 8.85 33.77 -14.24
CA ARG A 152 10.11 34.03 -13.55
C ARG A 152 10.99 35.06 -14.28
N ILE A 153 11.07 34.97 -15.61
CA ILE A 153 11.78 35.96 -16.43
C ILE A 153 11.13 37.33 -16.28
N LYS A 154 9.78 37.41 -16.28
CA LYS A 154 9.04 38.67 -16.12
C LYS A 154 9.16 39.29 -14.73
N ASN A 155 9.19 38.46 -13.68
CA ASN A 155 9.25 38.95 -12.31
C ASN A 155 10.68 39.36 -11.87
N GLY A 156 11.69 39.12 -12.71
CA GLY A 156 13.08 39.44 -12.42
C GLY A 156 13.71 38.50 -11.39
N PRO A 157 14.96 38.76 -10.97
CA PRO A 157 15.61 38.01 -9.92
C PRO A 157 14.95 38.38 -8.59
N ILE A 158 13.92 37.62 -8.22
CA ILE A 158 13.37 37.65 -6.87
C ILE A 158 14.42 36.97 -5.99
N GLU A 159 14.86 37.65 -4.91
CA GLU A 159 15.52 36.97 -3.79
C GLU A 159 14.53 35.92 -3.27
N GLU A 160 14.68 34.67 -3.71
CA GLU A 160 13.87 33.58 -3.18
C GLU A 160 14.16 33.49 -1.68
N ASP A 161 13.17 33.84 -0.86
CA ASP A 161 13.14 33.54 0.56
C ASP A 161 13.66 32.11 0.72
N GLU A 162 14.80 31.97 1.41
CA GLU A 162 15.51 30.70 1.53
C GLU A 162 14.51 29.59 1.83
N GLU A 163 14.25 28.72 0.84
CA GLU A 163 13.51 27.48 1.08
C GLU A 163 14.16 26.85 2.30
N GLU A 164 13.41 26.72 3.41
CA GLU A 164 13.88 26.27 4.71
C GLU A 164 14.98 25.22 4.50
N LYS A 165 16.24 25.65 4.63
CA LYS A 165 17.40 24.78 4.40
C LYS A 165 17.14 23.56 5.26
N LYS A 166 16.93 22.40 4.61
CA LYS A 166 16.73 21.14 5.32
C LYS A 166 17.87 21.05 6.32
N LYS A 167 17.56 21.17 7.61
CA LYS A 167 18.56 21.21 8.69
C LYS A 167 19.58 20.12 8.41
N THR A 168 20.84 20.50 8.26
CA THR A 168 21.87 19.53 7.91
C THR A 168 22.00 18.50 9.03
N GLU A 169 22.54 17.31 8.73
CA GLU A 169 22.75 16.27 9.76
C GLU A 169 23.53 16.83 10.97
N ALA A 170 24.42 17.80 10.73
CA ALA A 170 25.19 18.51 11.74
C ALA A 170 24.34 19.45 12.60
N ASP A 171 23.42 20.21 11.99
CA ASP A 171 22.51 21.10 12.70
C ASP A 171 21.54 20.31 13.58
N LEU A 172 21.07 19.16 13.08
CA LEU A 172 20.22 18.25 13.84
C LEU A 172 20.96 17.67 15.06
N ALA A 173 22.24 17.31 14.90
CA ALA A 173 23.07 16.81 15.99
C ALA A 173 23.30 17.85 17.09
N ARG A 174 23.59 19.11 16.70
CA ARG A 174 23.75 20.23 17.62
C ARG A 174 22.46 20.49 18.39
N GLU A 175 21.32 20.52 17.70
CA GLU A 175 20.01 20.72 18.32
C GLU A 175 19.68 19.61 19.34
N ILE A 176 19.98 18.35 19.04
CA ILE A 176 19.76 17.23 19.97
C ILE A 176 20.70 17.31 21.18
N ASN A 177 21.95 17.71 20.99
CA ASN A 177 22.90 17.90 22.10
C ASN A 177 22.46 19.04 23.03
N GLU A 178 21.93 20.13 22.48
CA GLU A 178 21.45 21.29 23.24
C GLU A 178 20.10 21.05 23.94
N GLN A 179 19.12 20.46 23.25
CA GLN A 179 17.74 20.32 23.75
C GLN A 179 17.49 19.04 24.54
N ALA A 180 18.08 17.92 24.12
CA ALA A 180 17.80 16.60 24.69
C ALA A 180 18.94 16.08 25.58
N GLY A 181 20.02 16.85 25.75
CA GLY A 181 21.21 16.43 26.48
C GLY A 181 21.88 15.20 25.85
N GLY A 182 21.72 15.02 24.54
CA GLY A 182 22.41 13.97 23.79
C GLY A 182 23.92 14.22 23.79
N ALA A 183 24.72 13.16 23.79
CA ALA A 183 26.17 13.24 23.60
C ALA A 183 26.53 12.72 22.21
N ILE A 184 26.00 13.37 21.16
CA ILE A 184 26.29 13.01 19.77
C ILE A 184 27.66 13.57 19.41
N ALA A 185 28.61 12.68 19.10
CA ALA A 185 29.95 13.06 18.68
C ALA A 185 29.95 13.56 17.23
N ILE A 186 30.41 14.79 17.02
CA ILE A 186 30.60 15.43 15.72
C ILE A 186 32.12 15.54 15.51
N ASN A 187 32.61 15.15 14.33
CA ASN A 187 34.03 15.29 13.99
C ASN A 187 34.37 16.73 13.55
N ASP A 188 35.67 17.03 13.36
CA ASP A 188 36.14 18.36 12.96
C ASP A 188 35.62 18.82 11.58
N GLU A 189 35.16 17.87 10.75
CA GLU A 189 34.53 18.12 9.44
C GLU A 189 33.01 18.36 9.54
N GLY A 190 32.43 18.39 10.74
CA GLY A 190 31.00 18.63 10.96
C GLY A 190 30.11 17.43 10.66
N GLN A 191 30.66 16.23 10.46
CA GLN A 191 29.92 14.99 10.26
C GLN A 191 29.68 14.27 11.60
N VAL A 192 28.49 13.69 11.73
CA VAL A 192 28.12 12.88 12.90
C VAL A 192 28.80 11.52 12.82
N VAL A 193 29.60 11.19 13.83
CA VAL A 193 30.41 9.96 13.89
C VAL A 193 29.52 8.70 13.90
N ASP A 194 28.37 8.75 14.59
CA ASP A 194 27.38 7.66 14.58
C ASP A 194 25.98 8.17 14.28
N LYS A 195 25.53 7.97 13.03
CA LYS A 195 24.20 8.37 12.55
C LYS A 195 23.04 7.72 13.31
N ARG A 196 23.28 6.64 14.06
CA ARG A 196 22.24 6.02 14.90
C ARG A 196 21.86 6.89 16.08
N GLN A 197 22.77 7.73 16.56
CA GLN A 197 22.52 8.62 17.68
C GLN A 197 21.60 9.79 17.32
N LEU A 198 21.47 10.10 16.03
CA LEU A 198 20.45 11.02 15.49
C LEU A 198 19.03 10.44 15.54
N LEU A 199 18.90 9.12 15.68
CA LEU A 199 17.59 8.47 15.76
C LEU A 199 17.04 8.64 17.17
N LYS A 200 15.88 9.29 17.29
CA LYS A 200 15.18 9.47 18.56
C LYS A 200 14.97 8.10 19.24
N GLY A 201 15.60 7.90 20.39
CA GLY A 201 15.47 6.69 21.20
C GLY A 201 14.03 6.51 21.67
N GLY A 202 13.32 5.62 20.99
CA GLY A 202 11.95 5.25 21.30
C GLY A 202 11.50 4.19 20.31
N LEU A 203 10.88 3.12 20.79
CA LEU A 203 10.24 2.16 19.92
C LEU A 203 9.13 2.92 19.19
N ASN A 204 9.32 3.21 17.89
CA ASN A 204 8.27 3.72 17.00
C ASN A 204 7.21 2.62 16.82
N ILE A 205 6.50 2.27 17.89
CA ILE A 205 5.32 1.41 17.84
C ILE A 205 4.22 2.26 17.23
N ALA A 206 4.19 2.32 15.89
CA ALA A 206 2.89 2.48 15.25
C ALA A 206 2.05 1.28 15.72
N ALA A 207 0.97 1.55 16.45
CA ALA A 207 0.05 0.52 16.92
C ALA A 207 -0.39 -0.32 15.72
N LYS A 208 0.11 -1.55 15.64
CA LYS A 208 -0.18 -2.48 14.55
C LYS A 208 -1.67 -2.82 14.64
N PRO A 209 -2.52 -2.46 13.65
CA PRO A 209 -3.89 -2.95 13.65
C PRO A 209 -3.85 -4.48 13.52
N LYS A 210 -4.56 -5.16 14.42
CA LYS A 210 -4.72 -6.61 14.40
C LYS A 210 -5.31 -7.04 13.05
N GLY A 211 -4.63 -7.97 12.38
CA GLY A 211 -5.22 -8.87 11.38
C GLY A 211 -4.68 -8.76 9.96
N ALA A 212 -3.62 -9.52 9.65
CA ALA A 212 -3.44 -10.18 8.36
C ALA A 212 -2.43 -11.34 8.53
N PRO A 213 -2.70 -12.54 8.00
CA PRO A 213 -1.76 -13.65 8.08
C PRO A 213 -0.57 -13.44 7.14
N ALA A 214 0.57 -13.98 7.58
CA ALA A 214 1.87 -13.86 6.93
C ALA A 214 1.84 -14.39 5.48
N SER A 215 2.26 -13.55 4.53
CA SER A 215 2.60 -13.99 3.18
C SER A 215 4.02 -14.58 3.19
N THR A 216 4.10 -15.85 2.83
CA THR A 216 5.35 -16.55 2.57
C THR A 216 6.10 -15.88 1.41
N THR A 217 7.36 -15.57 1.67
CA THR A 217 8.37 -15.05 0.74
C THR A 217 8.53 -15.93 -0.50
N SER A 218 8.19 -15.42 -1.69
CA SER A 218 8.68 -15.97 -2.95
C SER A 218 10.04 -15.36 -3.29
N ARG A 219 11.08 -16.21 -3.26
CA ARG A 219 12.41 -15.91 -3.78
C ARG A 219 12.34 -15.61 -5.29
N GLY A 220 13.16 -14.65 -5.71
CA GLY A 220 13.30 -14.24 -7.09
C GLY A 220 13.85 -15.34 -8.00
N GLY A 221 13.48 -15.24 -9.28
CA GLY A 221 14.01 -16.01 -10.39
C GLY A 221 13.95 -15.16 -11.64
N SER A 222 15.12 -14.96 -12.23
CA SER A 222 15.47 -14.10 -13.35
C SER A 222 14.77 -14.41 -14.68
N SER A 223 14.70 -13.37 -15.51
CA SER A 223 14.57 -13.36 -16.97
C SER A 223 14.88 -14.65 -17.73
N MET A 224 14.02 -15.00 -18.70
CA MET A 224 14.48 -15.31 -20.06
C MET A 224 13.36 -14.99 -21.06
N SER A 225 13.75 -14.22 -22.07
CA SER A 225 13.04 -13.99 -23.32
C SER A 225 13.18 -15.19 -24.27
N ASP A 226 12.22 -15.26 -25.20
CA ASP A 226 12.40 -15.72 -26.60
C ASP A 226 12.51 -17.22 -26.90
N ARG A 227 11.46 -17.80 -27.48
CA ARG A 227 11.39 -18.12 -28.94
C ARG A 227 10.27 -19.09 -29.28
N ASN A 228 9.35 -18.58 -30.11
CA ASN A 228 8.81 -19.21 -31.31
C ASN A 228 9.36 -20.62 -31.68
N ARG A 229 8.47 -21.63 -31.73
CA ARG A 229 8.39 -22.64 -32.81
C ARG A 229 7.11 -23.47 -32.69
N GLY A 230 6.37 -23.53 -33.79
CA GLY A 230 5.05 -24.13 -33.88
C GLY A 230 5.01 -25.64 -34.15
N SER A 231 3.75 -26.08 -34.30
CA SER A 231 3.20 -27.21 -35.07
C SER A 231 3.97 -28.53 -35.17
N GLY A 232 3.28 -29.59 -34.73
CA GLY A 232 3.24 -30.88 -35.42
C GLY A 232 4.21 -31.95 -34.94
N PHE A 233 3.76 -32.82 -34.03
CA PHE A 233 4.08 -34.26 -34.08
C PHE A 233 3.13 -35.07 -33.17
N VAL A 234 2.25 -35.85 -33.79
CA VAL A 234 1.49 -36.94 -33.16
C VAL A 234 2.35 -38.19 -33.25
N GLY A 235 2.69 -38.79 -32.11
CA GLY A 235 3.35 -40.11 -32.07
C GLY A 235 4.13 -40.36 -30.77
N ALA A 236 3.76 -41.43 -30.04
CA ALA A 236 4.38 -41.97 -28.81
C ALA A 236 4.03 -41.30 -27.46
N GLY A 237 2.73 -41.22 -27.14
CA GLY A 237 2.19 -40.66 -25.90
C GLY A 237 1.97 -41.65 -24.75
N GLY A 238 3.04 -42.24 -24.20
CA GLY A 238 2.96 -43.08 -22.98
C GLY A 238 4.02 -42.74 -21.94
N GLY A 239 5.30 -42.74 -22.32
CA GLY A 239 6.41 -42.52 -21.38
C GLY A 239 6.49 -41.12 -20.78
N LYS A 240 6.17 -40.08 -21.55
CA LYS A 240 6.17 -38.68 -21.05
C LYS A 240 5.01 -38.41 -20.09
N GLN A 241 3.86 -39.05 -20.31
CA GLN A 241 2.69 -38.90 -19.43
C GLN A 241 2.91 -39.66 -18.12
N ALA A 242 3.45 -40.88 -18.17
CA ALA A 242 3.82 -41.65 -16.98
C ALA A 242 4.91 -40.96 -16.12
N MET A 243 5.87 -40.27 -16.75
CA MET A 243 6.87 -39.45 -16.04
C MET A 243 6.23 -38.25 -15.33
N ARG A 244 5.28 -37.56 -15.98
CA ARG A 244 4.54 -36.45 -15.37
C ARG A 244 3.67 -36.91 -14.21
N GLU A 245 2.99 -38.04 -14.34
CA GLU A 245 2.15 -38.62 -13.27
C GLU A 245 2.98 -39.01 -12.04
N ARG A 246 4.19 -39.55 -12.24
CA ARG A 246 5.10 -39.84 -11.11
C ARG A 246 5.59 -38.56 -10.43
N GLN A 247 5.89 -37.52 -11.20
CA GLN A 247 6.29 -36.21 -10.66
C GLN A 247 5.14 -35.50 -9.95
N SER A 248 3.91 -35.58 -10.49
CA SER A 248 2.73 -34.99 -9.85
C SER A 248 2.39 -35.71 -8.54
N ARG A 249 2.44 -37.05 -8.50
CA ARG A 249 2.24 -37.82 -7.27
C ARG A 249 3.30 -37.53 -6.21
N MET A 250 4.56 -37.32 -6.61
CA MET A 250 5.61 -36.91 -5.67
C MET A 250 5.32 -35.53 -5.07
N MET A 251 4.91 -34.57 -5.90
CA MET A 251 4.57 -33.22 -5.46
C MET A 251 3.33 -33.19 -4.57
N GLU A 252 2.31 -33.98 -4.92
CA GLU A 252 1.10 -34.19 -4.13
C GLU A 252 1.43 -34.79 -2.76
N ALA A 253 2.25 -35.85 -2.71
CA ALA A 253 2.70 -36.43 -1.45
C ALA A 253 3.51 -35.45 -0.58
N GLN A 254 4.32 -34.57 -1.19
CA GLN A 254 5.04 -33.52 -0.45
C GLN A 254 4.07 -32.47 0.12
N LEU A 255 3.03 -32.09 -0.63
CA LEU A 255 2.00 -31.17 -0.17
C LEU A 255 1.17 -31.80 0.95
N GLU A 256 0.74 -33.06 0.81
CA GLU A 256 0.02 -33.81 1.85
C GLU A 256 0.85 -33.97 3.13
N GLN A 257 2.16 -34.21 3.00
CA GLN A 257 3.03 -34.28 4.17
C GLN A 257 3.18 -32.92 4.86
N ALA A 258 3.25 -31.83 4.08
CA ALA A 258 3.31 -30.48 4.62
C ALA A 258 2.01 -30.08 5.32
N THR A 259 0.84 -30.39 4.73
CA THR A 259 -0.46 -30.12 5.36
C THR A 259 -0.66 -30.96 6.62
N LYS A 260 -0.25 -32.23 6.61
CA LYS A 260 -0.31 -33.09 7.79
C LYS A 260 0.55 -32.58 8.93
N ARG A 261 1.79 -32.15 8.66
CA ARG A 261 2.66 -31.53 9.67
C ARG A 261 2.07 -30.24 10.24
N ALA A 262 1.49 -29.40 9.39
CA ALA A 262 0.85 -28.17 9.82
C ALA A 262 -0.36 -28.44 10.75
N LEU A 263 -1.17 -29.46 10.44
CA LEU A 263 -2.28 -29.87 11.30
C LEU A 263 -1.80 -30.45 12.63
N GLU A 264 -0.76 -31.28 12.62
CA GLU A 264 -0.15 -31.83 13.85
C GLU A 264 0.43 -30.71 14.73
N GLU A 265 1.10 -29.72 14.15
CA GLU A 265 1.61 -28.54 14.86
C GLU A 265 0.48 -27.70 15.48
N GLU A 266 -0.61 -27.46 14.75
CA GLU A 266 -1.80 -26.75 15.28
C GLU A 266 -2.46 -27.52 16.43
N GLU A 267 -2.56 -28.85 16.34
CA GLU A 267 -3.09 -29.68 17.41
C GLU A 267 -2.20 -29.65 18.66
N GLU A 268 -0.87 -29.70 18.50
CA GLU A 268 0.06 -29.55 19.60
C GLU A 268 -0.04 -28.18 20.26
N GLU A 269 -0.15 -27.11 19.48
CA GLU A 269 -0.34 -25.75 19.99
C GLU A 269 -1.65 -25.64 20.78
N ARG A 270 -2.75 -26.19 20.25
CA ARG A 270 -4.04 -26.25 20.97
C ARG A 270 -3.90 -27.00 22.28
N GLN A 271 -3.24 -28.16 22.29
CA GLN A 271 -2.99 -28.91 23.52
C GLN A 271 -2.10 -28.13 24.51
N LYS A 272 -1.10 -27.38 24.04
CA LYS A 272 -0.25 -26.53 24.89
C LYS A 272 -1.08 -25.39 25.51
N ILE A 273 -1.94 -24.74 24.73
CA ILE A 273 -2.85 -23.70 25.21
C ILE A 273 -3.82 -24.27 26.25
N GLU A 274 -4.39 -25.46 26.01
CA GLU A 274 -5.27 -26.11 26.98
C GLU A 274 -4.55 -26.51 28.27
N ARG A 275 -3.32 -27.02 28.20
CA ARG A 275 -2.53 -27.32 29.39
C ARG A 275 -2.19 -26.04 30.16
N ALA A 276 -1.88 -24.95 29.45
CA ALA A 276 -1.62 -23.64 30.05
C ALA A 276 -2.88 -23.02 30.68
N SER A 277 -4.06 -23.20 30.07
CA SER A 277 -5.32 -22.73 30.63
C SER A 277 -5.73 -23.56 31.85
N LYS A 278 -5.52 -24.88 31.82
CA LYS A 278 -5.77 -25.79 32.95
C LYS A 278 -4.80 -25.58 34.12
N SER A 279 -3.56 -25.15 33.89
CA SER A 279 -2.58 -24.89 34.95
C SER A 279 -2.71 -23.51 35.58
N ARG A 280 -3.36 -22.56 34.90
CA ARG A 280 -3.62 -21.22 35.44
C ARG A 280 -4.80 -21.29 36.41
N LYS A 281 -4.54 -20.94 37.68
CA LYS A 281 -5.58 -20.80 38.71
C LYS A 281 -6.64 -19.82 38.24
N THR A 282 -7.90 -20.20 38.37
CA THR A 282 -9.02 -19.34 37.99
C THR A 282 -9.20 -18.22 39.00
N GLU A 283 -9.86 -17.12 38.61
CA GLU A 283 -10.16 -16.01 39.54
C GLU A 283 -10.99 -16.48 40.73
N GLY A 284 -11.87 -17.49 40.54
CA GLY A 284 -12.62 -18.13 41.61
C GLY A 284 -11.74 -18.84 42.63
N ASP A 285 -10.70 -19.55 42.19
CA ASP A 285 -9.73 -20.21 43.09
C ASP A 285 -8.96 -19.18 43.93
N ILE A 286 -8.62 -18.04 43.32
CA ILE A 286 -7.93 -16.93 44.00
C ILE A 286 -8.86 -16.29 45.05
N MET A 287 -10.13 -16.06 44.71
CA MET A 287 -11.11 -15.50 45.65
C MET A 287 -11.41 -16.46 46.80
N SER A 288 -11.60 -17.74 46.53
CA SER A 288 -11.77 -18.78 47.56
C SER A 288 -10.56 -18.90 48.49
N ALA A 289 -9.34 -18.78 47.95
CA ALA A 289 -8.13 -18.76 48.77
C ALA A 289 -8.05 -17.50 49.65
N LYS A 290 -8.46 -16.34 49.11
CA LYS A 290 -8.51 -15.07 49.84
C LYS A 290 -9.57 -15.08 50.95
N GLU A 291 -10.74 -15.64 50.71
CA GLU A 291 -11.80 -15.82 51.71
C GLU A 291 -11.35 -16.73 52.86
N ARG A 292 -10.73 -17.88 52.54
CA ARG A 292 -10.15 -18.78 53.54
C ARG A 292 -9.02 -18.13 54.35
N TYR A 293 -8.23 -17.27 53.72
CA TYR A 293 -7.21 -16.49 54.42
C TYR A 293 -7.83 -15.45 55.36
N LEU A 294 -8.85 -14.73 54.91
CA LEU A 294 -9.56 -13.74 55.74
C LEU A 294 -10.30 -14.40 56.91
N ALA A 295 -10.91 -15.57 56.71
CA ALA A 295 -11.55 -16.34 57.77
C ALA A 295 -10.54 -16.74 58.85
N ARG A 296 -9.40 -17.35 58.46
CA ARG A 296 -8.32 -17.70 59.40
C ARG A 296 -7.77 -16.48 60.15
N LYS A 297 -7.70 -15.32 59.48
CA LYS A 297 -7.25 -14.08 60.12
C LYS A 297 -8.26 -13.59 61.16
N ARG A 298 -9.56 -13.61 60.84
CA ARG A 298 -10.63 -13.24 61.79
C ARG A 298 -10.64 -14.15 63.00
N GLU A 299 -10.56 -15.46 62.80
CA GLU A 299 -10.48 -16.45 63.90
C GLU A 299 -9.25 -16.22 64.78
N ALA A 300 -8.08 -15.92 64.19
CA ALA A 300 -6.87 -15.61 64.94
C ALA A 300 -6.98 -14.30 65.74
N ASP A 301 -7.65 -13.28 65.19
CA ASP A 301 -7.89 -12.01 65.88
C ASP A 301 -8.93 -12.16 67.01
N GLU A 302 -9.95 -13.01 66.84
CA GLU A 302 -10.91 -13.37 67.89
C GLU A 302 -10.27 -14.20 69.01
N ALA A 303 -9.40 -15.15 68.65
CA ALA A 303 -8.64 -15.93 69.63
C ALA A 303 -7.66 -15.08 70.45
N LYS A 304 -7.15 -13.97 69.89
CA LYS A 304 -6.33 -12.99 70.63
C LYS A 304 -7.13 -12.05 71.52
N LYS A 305 -8.45 -11.93 71.28
CA LYS A 305 -9.36 -11.10 72.09
C LYS A 305 -9.99 -11.86 73.25
N ARG A 306 -9.90 -13.19 73.25
CA ARG A 306 -10.21 -14.05 74.41
C ARG A 306 -8.97 -14.20 75.28
#